data_AF-A0A1W9TLY3-F1
#
_entry.id   AF-A0A1W9TLY3-F1
#
_cell.length_a   1.000
_cell.length_b   1.000
_cell.length_c   1.000
_cell.angle_alpha   90.00
_cell.angle_beta   90.00
_cell.angle_gamma   90.00
#
_symmetry.space_group_name_H-M   'P 1'
#
loop_
_entity.id
_entity.type
_entity.pdbx_description
1 polymer ?
#
loop_
_entity_poly.entity_id
_entity_poly.type
_entity_poly.pdbx_seq_one_letter_code
_entity_poly.pdbx_strand_id
1 'polypeptide(L)'
;MDDRLYYEIELKCPVCGYKHIMTKTKSKIVETMPIGIEDYLIPIYSDEYINPLSYEIDICPKCMYAAFHKDFKEGVERHKNIVRTFHNDLKLLTKGVKTNTIYRNNEMARLSYVLAGFIYSKEKPLDYIKLGKCYTRIAWYSKELKEIEFYKKAIKMALESYIGAYNEITDPKASAIIMYMVSALYIELGDYEAATPYVNKLNGNMENKNLKEIKEKLENITIKLRKELKEIQEAEKKLSKVEKLREREKRKKAIEIEITKVPFGIDLKEINERLLKERKSLNELKGEKIQKKDLRPTILIVDDVRIEREILKKILKKNYNIIGEAEDGYEAIQKFKKIKPEIVILGVEIPKINGIKVLKEIKKINIKTKVIMSSGNKKPKIVLECLKNGALNYLIKPINENKLLETLKKS
;
A
#
# COMPACT_ATOMS: atom_id res chain seq x y z
N MET A 1 -9.88 6.84 -16.26
CA MET A 1 -10.56 5.70 -15.64
C MET A 1 -10.31 4.52 -16.55
N ASP A 2 -9.61 3.48 -16.09
CA ASP A 2 -9.69 2.21 -16.80
C ASP A 2 -10.85 1.42 -16.18
N ASP A 3 -12.05 1.68 -16.68
CA ASP A 3 -13.30 1.04 -16.24
C ASP A 3 -13.30 -0.48 -16.48
N ARG A 4 -12.22 -1.01 -17.09
CA ARG A 4 -11.99 -2.45 -17.19
C ARG A 4 -11.64 -3.06 -15.84
N LEU A 5 -10.95 -2.36 -14.93
CA LEU A 5 -10.31 -2.97 -13.74
C LEU A 5 -11.13 -2.92 -12.46
N TYR A 6 -12.05 -1.95 -12.34
CA TYR A 6 -12.91 -1.79 -11.18
C TYR A 6 -14.37 -2.08 -11.54
N TYR A 7 -15.17 -2.44 -10.53
CA TYR A 7 -16.62 -2.48 -10.63
C TYR A 7 -17.24 -2.07 -9.29
N GLU A 8 -18.46 -1.55 -9.34
CA GLU A 8 -19.22 -1.18 -8.15
C GLU A 8 -20.25 -2.26 -7.84
N ILE A 9 -20.45 -2.51 -6.54
CA ILE A 9 -21.46 -3.44 -6.04
C ILE A 9 -22.22 -2.77 -4.90
N GLU A 10 -23.56 -2.86 -4.93
CA GLU A 10 -24.39 -2.47 -3.79
C GLU A 10 -24.35 -3.59 -2.74
N LEU A 11 -23.97 -3.24 -1.51
CA LEU A 11 -23.94 -4.15 -0.38
C LEU A 11 -24.86 -3.67 0.74
N LYS A 12 -25.65 -4.60 1.27
CA LYS A 12 -26.40 -4.41 2.51
C LYS A 12 -25.58 -4.99 3.67
N CYS A 13 -25.24 -4.17 4.66
CA CYS A 13 -24.51 -4.62 5.83
C CYS A 13 -25.34 -5.67 6.60
N PRO A 14 -24.80 -6.87 6.88
CA PRO A 14 -25.54 -7.92 7.58
C PRO A 14 -25.77 -7.60 9.07
N VAL A 15 -24.99 -6.68 9.65
CA VAL A 15 -25.08 -6.31 11.06
C VAL A 15 -26.12 -5.23 11.32
N CYS A 16 -26.06 -4.11 10.57
CA CYS A 16 -26.90 -2.93 10.83
C CYS A 16 -27.88 -2.59 9.71
N GLY A 17 -27.92 -3.39 8.63
CA GLY A 17 -28.82 -3.21 7.50
C GLY A 17 -28.49 -2.05 6.56
N TYR A 18 -27.44 -1.27 6.84
CA TYR A 18 -27.06 -0.11 6.02
C TYR A 18 -26.66 -0.52 4.59
N LYS A 19 -27.29 0.09 3.59
CA LYS A 19 -26.95 -0.08 2.18
C LYS A 19 -25.87 0.92 1.79
N HIS A 20 -24.86 0.45 1.06
CA HIS A 20 -23.76 1.26 0.58
C HIS A 20 -23.16 0.67 -0.70
N ILE A 21 -22.56 1.53 -1.52
CA ILE A 21 -21.83 1.12 -2.70
C ILE A 21 -20.38 0.86 -2.30
N MET A 22 -19.83 -0.24 -2.79
CA MET A 22 -18.43 -0.59 -2.64
C MET A 22 -17.77 -0.77 -4.00
N THR A 23 -16.55 -0.27 -4.13
CA THR A 23 -15.69 -0.52 -5.28
C THR A 23 -14.91 -1.81 -5.06
N LYS A 24 -14.89 -2.66 -6.08
CA LYS A 24 -14.15 -3.93 -6.12
C LYS A 24 -13.20 -3.95 -7.32
N THR A 25 -12.15 -4.75 -7.21
CA THR A 25 -11.20 -5.01 -8.28
C THR A 25 -11.57 -6.28 -9.02
N LYS A 26 -11.39 -6.28 -10.35
CA LYS A 26 -11.45 -7.50 -11.16
C LYS A 26 -10.10 -8.21 -11.04
N SER A 27 -9.83 -8.85 -9.90
CA SER A 27 -8.53 -9.45 -9.59
C SER A 27 -8.01 -10.44 -10.65
N LYS A 28 -8.91 -11.14 -11.36
CA LYS A 28 -8.55 -12.09 -12.43
C LYS A 28 -7.82 -11.47 -13.63
N ILE A 29 -7.94 -10.16 -13.84
CA ILE A 29 -7.26 -9.45 -14.93
C ILE A 29 -6.07 -8.62 -14.42
N VAL A 30 -5.74 -8.74 -13.13
CA VAL A 30 -4.54 -8.13 -12.54
C VAL A 30 -3.48 -9.21 -12.44
N GLU A 31 -2.36 -9.00 -13.10
CA GLU A 31 -1.24 -9.94 -13.11
C GLU A 31 -0.24 -9.57 -12.01
N THR A 32 0.47 -10.57 -11.46
CA THR A 32 1.63 -10.34 -10.61
C THR A 32 2.90 -10.26 -11.46
N MET A 33 3.91 -9.53 -10.99
CA MET A 33 5.20 -9.51 -11.68
C MET A 33 5.83 -10.92 -11.65
N PRO A 34 6.58 -11.34 -12.69
CA PRO A 34 7.20 -12.66 -12.72
C PRO A 34 8.10 -12.96 -11.51
N ILE A 35 8.12 -14.22 -11.11
CA ILE A 35 8.83 -14.76 -9.95
C ILE A 35 10.33 -14.47 -10.05
N GLY A 36 10.84 -13.70 -9.08
CA GLY A 36 12.24 -13.25 -9.00
C GLY A 36 12.45 -12.08 -8.02
N ILE A 37 11.37 -11.39 -7.65
CA ILE A 37 11.36 -10.25 -6.70
C ILE A 37 10.28 -10.46 -5.59
N GLU A 38 9.56 -11.58 -5.58
CA GLU A 38 8.41 -11.81 -4.69
C GLU A 38 8.80 -12.36 -3.30
N ASP A 39 8.52 -11.58 -2.25
CA ASP A 39 8.22 -12.12 -0.92
C ASP A 39 6.74 -12.54 -0.91
N TYR A 40 6.39 -13.77 -0.55
CA TYR A 40 4.98 -14.21 -0.49
C TYR A 40 4.08 -13.43 0.46
N LEU A 41 4.69 -12.72 1.41
CA LEU A 41 3.98 -11.81 2.29
C LEU A 41 3.49 -10.57 1.52
N ILE A 42 4.16 -10.22 0.41
CA ILE A 42 4.08 -8.95 -0.31
C ILE A 42 4.02 -9.22 -1.83
N PRO A 43 2.85 -9.54 -2.38
CA PRO A 43 2.71 -9.67 -3.83
C PRO A 43 2.94 -8.31 -4.50
N ILE A 44 3.72 -8.30 -5.58
CA ILE A 44 3.95 -7.13 -6.42
C ILE A 44 3.12 -7.32 -7.70
N TYR A 45 2.22 -6.38 -7.96
CA TYR A 45 1.33 -6.42 -9.11
C TYR A 45 1.95 -5.66 -10.30
N SER A 46 1.68 -6.15 -11.52
CA SER A 46 2.18 -5.54 -12.75
C SER A 46 1.56 -4.15 -13.00
N ASP A 47 0.35 -3.90 -12.50
CA ASP A 47 -0.25 -2.59 -12.43
C ASP A 47 0.11 -1.91 -11.09
N GLU A 48 1.16 -1.09 -11.10
CA GLU A 48 1.69 -0.39 -9.91
C GLU A 48 0.66 0.49 -9.18
N TYR A 49 -0.47 0.81 -9.81
CA TYR A 49 -1.52 1.66 -9.24
C TYR A 49 -2.69 0.87 -8.67
N ILE A 50 -2.71 -0.46 -8.85
CA ILE A 50 -3.81 -1.32 -8.39
C ILE A 50 -3.25 -2.45 -7.54
N ASN A 51 -3.68 -2.45 -6.29
CA ASN A 51 -3.46 -3.55 -5.38
C ASN A 51 -4.81 -4.21 -5.05
N PRO A 52 -5.14 -5.37 -5.65
CA PRO A 52 -6.39 -6.09 -5.39
C PRO A 52 -6.65 -6.33 -3.90
N LEU A 53 -5.59 -6.52 -3.10
CA LEU A 53 -5.69 -6.79 -1.67
C LEU A 53 -6.22 -5.59 -0.88
N SER A 54 -6.15 -4.38 -1.43
CA SER A 54 -6.77 -3.22 -0.80
C SER A 54 -8.30 -3.36 -0.70
N TYR A 55 -8.93 -4.25 -1.49
CA TYR A 55 -10.38 -4.36 -1.63
C TYR A 55 -10.96 -5.73 -1.23
N GLU A 56 -10.16 -6.63 -0.63
CA GLU A 56 -10.63 -7.94 -0.17
C GLU A 56 -11.57 -7.86 1.06
N ILE A 57 -11.33 -6.88 1.94
CA ILE A 57 -12.16 -6.64 3.12
C ILE A 57 -13.28 -5.66 2.80
N ASP A 58 -14.52 -6.07 3.07
CA ASP A 58 -15.68 -5.20 3.05
C ASP A 58 -15.84 -4.51 4.40
N ILE A 59 -16.23 -3.23 4.38
CA ILE A 59 -16.40 -2.42 5.59
C ILE A 59 -17.72 -1.68 5.50
N CYS A 60 -18.56 -1.84 6.51
CA CYS A 60 -19.76 -1.02 6.64
C CYS A 60 -19.39 0.37 7.16
N PRO A 61 -19.68 1.46 6.42
CA PRO A 61 -19.36 2.82 6.83
C PRO A 61 -20.23 3.35 7.98
N LYS A 62 -21.26 2.60 8.42
CA LYS A 62 -22.14 2.98 9.53
C LYS A 62 -21.72 2.33 10.85
N CYS A 63 -21.51 1.02 10.86
CA CYS A 63 -21.21 0.25 12.08
C CYS A 63 -19.77 -0.27 12.14
N MET A 64 -18.96 -0.01 11.12
CA MET A 64 -17.56 -0.43 11.03
C MET A 64 -17.34 -1.95 11.09
N TYR A 65 -18.40 -2.73 10.91
CA TYR A 65 -18.27 -4.16 10.64
C TYR A 65 -17.37 -4.35 9.43
N ALA A 66 -16.30 -5.12 9.59
CA ALA A 66 -15.35 -5.42 8.54
C ALA A 66 -15.12 -6.93 8.47
N ALA A 67 -15.16 -7.51 7.28
CA ALA A 67 -14.93 -8.93 7.08
C ALA A 67 -14.46 -9.21 5.66
N PHE A 68 -13.96 -10.42 5.41
CA PHE A 68 -13.68 -10.86 4.04
C PHE A 68 -14.99 -10.90 3.26
N HIS A 69 -14.94 -10.63 1.96
CA HIS A 69 -16.14 -10.48 1.12
C HIS A 69 -17.19 -11.60 1.31
N LYS A 70 -16.74 -12.86 1.39
CA LYS A 70 -17.61 -14.02 1.63
C LYS A 70 -18.38 -13.90 2.95
N ASP A 71 -17.66 -13.74 4.07
CA ASP A 71 -18.23 -13.62 5.42
C ASP A 71 -19.11 -12.36 5.57
N PHE A 72 -18.75 -11.28 4.89
CA PHE A 72 -19.56 -10.06 4.87
C PHE A 72 -20.90 -10.29 4.17
N LYS A 73 -20.88 -10.98 3.02
CA LYS A 73 -22.08 -11.27 2.23
C LYS A 73 -22.99 -12.29 2.91
N GLU A 74 -22.41 -13.36 3.46
CA GLU A 74 -23.15 -14.43 4.15
C GLU A 74 -23.72 -13.95 5.50
N GLY A 75 -23.05 -12.99 6.15
CA GLY A 75 -23.52 -12.43 7.40
C GLY A 75 -23.37 -13.41 8.57
N VAL A 76 -22.14 -13.58 9.02
CA VAL A 76 -21.80 -14.45 10.16
C VAL A 76 -22.47 -13.98 11.46
N GLU A 77 -23.35 -14.79 12.04
CA GLU A 77 -24.20 -14.39 13.18
C GLU A 77 -23.38 -13.94 14.40
N ARG A 78 -22.34 -14.69 14.76
CA ARG A 78 -21.43 -14.36 15.87
C ARG A 78 -20.75 -12.99 15.69
N HIS A 79 -20.49 -12.56 14.45
CA HIS A 79 -19.94 -11.22 14.20
C HIS A 79 -20.93 -10.11 14.58
N LYS A 80 -22.23 -10.33 14.43
CA LYS A 80 -23.25 -9.32 14.81
C LYS A 80 -23.15 -9.02 16.31
N ASN A 81 -23.00 -10.06 17.13
CA ASN A 81 -22.84 -9.90 18.58
C ASN A 81 -21.53 -9.19 18.92
N ILE A 82 -20.42 -9.60 18.31
CA ILE A 82 -19.11 -8.95 18.51
C ILE A 82 -19.19 -7.45 18.17
N VAL A 83 -19.74 -7.08 17.01
CA VAL A 83 -19.86 -5.67 16.61
C VAL A 83 -20.74 -4.88 17.56
N ARG A 84 -21.83 -5.47 18.07
CA ARG A 84 -22.68 -4.82 19.08
C ARG A 84 -21.94 -4.59 20.39
N THR A 85 -21.22 -5.60 20.89
CA THR A 85 -20.46 -5.53 22.15
C THR A 85 -19.32 -4.53 22.08
N PHE A 86 -18.57 -4.50 20.97
CA PHE A 86 -17.37 -3.68 20.79
C PHE A 86 -17.59 -2.45 19.90
N HIS A 87 -18.84 -1.97 19.79
CA HIS A 87 -19.20 -0.86 18.90
C HIS A 87 -18.41 0.42 19.18
N ASN A 88 -18.14 0.71 20.45
CA ASN A 88 -17.37 1.89 20.86
C ASN A 88 -15.89 1.78 20.45
N ASP A 89 -15.30 0.60 20.61
CA ASP A 89 -13.92 0.32 20.19
C ASP A 89 -13.75 0.45 18.67
N LEU A 90 -14.71 -0.08 17.91
CA LEU A 90 -14.72 0.02 16.45
C LEU A 90 -14.88 1.48 15.98
N LYS A 91 -15.77 2.25 16.62
CA LYS A 91 -15.90 3.69 16.33
C LYS A 91 -14.64 4.48 16.65
N LEU A 92 -13.92 4.10 17.70
CA LEU A 92 -12.65 4.73 18.08
C LEU A 92 -11.60 4.52 16.99
N LEU A 93 -11.46 3.28 16.50
CA LEU A 93 -10.55 2.92 15.40
C LEU A 93 -10.79 3.72 14.12
N THR A 94 -12.05 4.03 13.82
CA THR A 94 -12.42 4.70 12.56
C THR A 94 -12.63 6.19 12.72
N LYS A 95 -12.36 6.78 13.89
CA LYS A 95 -12.59 8.20 14.14
C LYS A 95 -11.85 9.03 13.08
N GLY A 96 -12.57 9.85 12.32
CA GLY A 96 -12.02 10.74 11.28
C GLY A 96 -11.57 10.06 9.97
N VAL A 97 -11.85 8.77 9.78
CA VAL A 97 -11.53 8.06 8.53
C VAL A 97 -12.69 8.23 7.55
N LYS A 98 -12.38 8.70 6.33
CA LYS A 98 -13.36 8.77 5.24
C LYS A 98 -13.38 7.42 4.51
N THR A 99 -14.38 6.59 4.82
CA THR A 99 -14.55 5.24 4.26
C THR A 99 -15.10 5.23 2.83
N ASN A 100 -15.63 6.36 2.34
CA ASN A 100 -16.37 6.45 1.08
C ASN A 100 -15.47 6.81 -0.12
N THR A 101 -14.17 6.48 -0.06
CA THR A 101 -13.25 6.74 -1.18
C THR A 101 -13.25 5.55 -2.14
N ILE A 102 -13.38 5.85 -3.44
CA ILE A 102 -13.32 4.85 -4.52
C ILE A 102 -11.97 4.12 -4.50
N TYR A 103 -10.90 4.83 -4.18
CA TYR A 103 -9.56 4.28 -4.02
C TYR A 103 -9.19 4.14 -2.55
N ARG A 104 -8.69 2.96 -2.17
CA ARG A 104 -8.10 2.71 -0.85
C ARG A 104 -6.59 2.87 -0.94
N ASN A 105 -6.06 3.84 -0.21
CA ASN A 105 -4.62 3.96 0.04
C ASN A 105 -4.17 2.88 1.05
N ASN A 106 -2.86 2.75 1.26
CA ASN A 106 -2.28 1.76 2.17
C ASN A 106 -2.79 1.91 3.61
N GLU A 107 -3.05 3.13 4.08
CA GLU A 107 -3.61 3.38 5.42
C GLU A 107 -5.02 2.81 5.56
N MET A 108 -5.89 3.09 4.58
CA MET A 108 -7.27 2.63 4.57
C MET A 108 -7.35 1.11 4.39
N ALA A 109 -6.50 0.55 3.54
CA ALA A 109 -6.37 -0.89 3.37
C ALA A 109 -5.92 -1.54 4.69
N ARG A 110 -4.85 -1.05 5.32
CA ARG A 110 -4.38 -1.53 6.63
C ARG A 110 -5.49 -1.48 7.68
N LEU A 111 -6.19 -0.34 7.79
CA LEU A 111 -7.30 -0.19 8.73
C LEU A 111 -8.40 -1.23 8.50
N SER A 112 -8.72 -1.54 7.23
CA SER A 112 -9.72 -2.56 6.92
C SER A 112 -9.33 -3.93 7.49
N TYR A 113 -8.07 -4.32 7.37
CA TYR A 113 -7.55 -5.55 7.95
C TYR A 113 -7.46 -5.50 9.47
N VAL A 114 -7.16 -4.33 10.07
CA VAL A 114 -7.21 -4.11 11.53
C VAL A 114 -8.63 -4.34 12.06
N LEU A 115 -9.65 -3.75 11.42
CA LEU A 115 -11.06 -3.93 11.82
C LEU A 115 -11.49 -5.39 11.69
N ALA A 116 -11.17 -6.04 10.55
CA ALA A 116 -11.51 -7.44 10.33
C ALA A 116 -10.77 -8.37 11.31
N GLY A 117 -9.46 -8.14 11.51
CA GLY A 117 -8.64 -8.90 12.45
C GLY A 117 -9.14 -8.77 13.89
N PHE A 118 -9.62 -7.59 14.29
CA PHE A 118 -10.27 -7.41 15.59
C PHE A 118 -11.53 -8.27 15.73
N ILE A 119 -12.37 -8.33 14.69
CA ILE A 119 -13.59 -9.15 14.73
C ILE A 119 -13.23 -10.64 14.81
N TYR A 120 -12.32 -11.13 13.96
CA TYR A 120 -11.89 -12.52 13.98
C TYR A 120 -11.19 -12.92 15.30
N SER A 121 -10.46 -12.01 15.95
CA SER A 121 -9.81 -12.31 17.23
C SER A 121 -10.79 -12.46 18.41
N LYS A 122 -12.04 -11.99 18.25
CA LYS A 122 -13.12 -12.16 19.22
C LYS A 122 -14.00 -13.37 18.93
N GLU A 123 -13.79 -14.07 17.82
CA GLU A 123 -14.53 -15.30 17.54
C GLU A 123 -14.18 -16.42 18.52
N LYS A 124 -15.16 -17.29 18.77
CA LYS A 124 -15.03 -18.54 19.51
C LYS A 124 -15.84 -19.62 18.79
N PRO A 125 -15.21 -20.70 18.26
CA PRO A 125 -13.76 -20.90 18.14
C PRO A 125 -13.11 -19.88 17.18
N LEU A 126 -11.79 -19.73 17.25
CA LEU A 126 -11.03 -18.79 16.42
C LEU A 126 -10.89 -19.32 14.98
N ASP A 127 -11.07 -18.45 13.98
CA ASP A 127 -10.64 -18.74 12.61
C ASP A 127 -9.18 -18.31 12.43
N TYR A 128 -8.25 -19.19 12.82
CA TYR A 128 -6.81 -18.93 12.79
C TYR A 128 -6.29 -18.56 11.40
N ILE A 129 -6.87 -19.13 10.34
CA ILE A 129 -6.45 -18.86 8.96
C ILE A 129 -6.82 -17.43 8.56
N LYS A 130 -8.06 -17.00 8.81
CA LYS A 130 -8.47 -15.62 8.51
C LYS A 130 -7.72 -14.61 9.36
N LEU A 131 -7.47 -14.94 10.63
CA LEU A 131 -6.70 -14.09 11.52
C LEU A 131 -5.25 -13.93 11.04
N GLY A 132 -4.59 -15.03 10.67
CA GLY A 132 -3.26 -15.02 10.08
C GLY A 132 -3.20 -14.20 8.80
N LYS A 133 -4.21 -14.33 7.92
CA LYS A 133 -4.32 -13.51 6.70
C LYS A 133 -4.42 -12.02 7.03
N CYS A 134 -5.28 -11.64 7.98
CA CYS A 134 -5.39 -10.25 8.40
C CYS A 134 -4.03 -9.71 8.88
N TYR A 135 -3.34 -10.41 9.77
CA TYR A 135 -2.06 -9.94 10.30
C TYR A 135 -0.94 -9.89 9.26
N THR A 136 -0.88 -10.83 8.31
CA THR A 136 0.05 -10.73 7.17
C THR A 136 -0.17 -9.47 6.35
N ARG A 137 -1.43 -9.12 6.07
CA ARG A 137 -1.75 -7.89 5.30
C ARG A 137 -1.49 -6.63 6.10
N ILE A 138 -1.78 -6.64 7.40
CA ILE A 138 -1.43 -5.55 8.31
C ILE A 138 0.10 -5.32 8.30
N ALA A 139 0.89 -6.39 8.44
CA ALA A 139 2.34 -6.32 8.37
C ALA A 139 2.79 -5.68 7.05
N TRP A 140 2.31 -6.20 5.92
CA TRP A 140 2.68 -5.66 4.63
C TRP A 140 2.42 -4.15 4.51
N TYR A 141 1.19 -3.68 4.77
CA TYR A 141 0.90 -2.26 4.65
C TYR A 141 1.70 -1.41 5.63
N SER A 142 2.05 -1.94 6.80
CA SER A 142 2.93 -1.22 7.73
C SER A 142 4.38 -1.19 7.28
N LYS A 143 4.87 -2.21 6.56
CA LYS A 143 6.18 -2.14 5.88
C LYS A 143 6.18 -1.02 4.84
N GLU A 144 5.15 -0.94 4.00
CA GLU A 144 4.97 0.11 3.00
C GLU A 144 4.89 1.52 3.60
N LEU A 145 4.22 1.64 4.75
CA LEU A 145 4.12 2.88 5.52
C LEU A 145 5.37 3.20 6.36
N LYS A 146 6.39 2.32 6.34
CA LYS A 146 7.65 2.43 7.10
C LYS A 146 7.47 2.40 8.63
N GLU A 147 6.43 1.74 9.11
CA GLU A 147 6.14 1.55 10.53
C GLU A 147 6.78 0.25 11.05
N ILE A 148 8.09 0.26 11.22
CA ILE A 148 8.88 -0.97 11.45
C ILE A 148 8.47 -1.73 12.73
N GLU A 149 8.14 -1.04 13.82
CA GLU A 149 7.70 -1.70 15.06
C GLU A 149 6.37 -2.45 14.87
N PHE A 150 5.41 -1.78 14.22
CA PHE A 150 4.10 -2.35 14.02
C PHE A 150 4.12 -3.47 12.98
N TYR A 151 4.98 -3.33 11.95
CA TYR A 151 5.33 -4.41 11.03
C TYR A 151 5.78 -5.67 11.77
N LYS A 152 6.78 -5.55 12.66
CA LYS A 152 7.31 -6.68 13.43
C LYS A 152 6.24 -7.30 14.32
N LYS A 153 5.43 -6.49 15.01
CA LYS A 153 4.31 -6.96 15.83
C LYS A 153 3.30 -7.74 15.00
N ALA A 154 2.89 -7.22 13.85
CA ALA A 154 1.95 -7.89 12.97
C ALA A 154 2.49 -9.20 12.38
N ILE A 155 3.79 -9.30 12.08
CA ILE A 155 4.42 -10.57 11.68
C ILE A 155 4.33 -11.61 12.79
N LYS A 156 4.63 -11.23 14.04
CA LYS A 156 4.53 -12.13 15.20
C LYS A 156 3.09 -12.64 15.38
N MET A 157 2.10 -11.76 15.28
CA MET A 157 0.69 -12.13 15.38
C MET A 157 0.23 -13.03 14.22
N ALA A 158 0.72 -12.78 13.00
CA ALA A 158 0.46 -13.64 11.85
C ALA A 158 1.05 -15.04 12.08
N LEU A 159 2.29 -15.10 12.59
CA LEU A 159 3.00 -16.34 12.87
C LEU A 159 2.25 -17.18 13.91
N GLU A 160 1.89 -16.59 15.05
CA GLU A 160 1.09 -17.26 16.08
C GLU A 160 -0.23 -17.80 15.53
N SER A 161 -0.92 -17.00 14.70
CA SER A 161 -2.18 -17.40 14.08
C SER A 161 -1.99 -18.61 13.16
N TYR A 162 -0.96 -18.60 12.30
CA TYR A 162 -0.71 -19.73 11.41
C TYR A 162 -0.19 -20.98 12.13
N ILE A 163 0.56 -20.84 13.22
CA ILE A 163 0.93 -21.97 14.09
C ILE A 163 -0.33 -22.57 14.73
N GLY A 164 -1.24 -21.73 15.23
CA GLY A 164 -2.55 -22.17 15.71
C GLY A 164 -3.32 -22.94 14.64
N ALA A 165 -3.40 -22.39 13.42
CA ALA A 165 -4.04 -23.08 12.29
C ALA A 165 -3.37 -24.43 11.97
N TYR A 166 -2.04 -24.49 12.00
CA TYR A 166 -1.28 -25.71 11.72
C TYR A 166 -1.59 -26.83 12.72
N ASN A 167 -1.83 -26.48 13.99
CA ASN A 167 -2.14 -27.46 15.03
C ASN A 167 -3.55 -28.04 14.89
N GLU A 168 -4.47 -27.34 14.23
CA GLU A 168 -5.87 -27.77 14.04
C GLU A 168 -6.14 -28.38 12.66
N ILE A 169 -5.28 -28.13 11.67
CA ILE A 169 -5.56 -28.50 10.28
C ILE A 169 -5.23 -29.95 9.96
N THR A 170 -6.17 -30.63 9.29
CA THR A 170 -6.01 -32.02 8.84
C THR A 170 -5.78 -32.13 7.34
N ASP A 171 -6.22 -31.14 6.54
CA ASP A 171 -6.07 -31.16 5.09
C ASP A 171 -4.58 -31.02 4.70
N PRO A 172 -3.99 -31.99 3.96
CA PRO A 172 -2.57 -31.97 3.63
C PRO A 172 -2.14 -30.77 2.78
N LYS A 173 -2.99 -30.31 1.86
CA LYS A 173 -2.66 -29.18 0.97
C LYS A 173 -2.64 -27.87 1.74
N ALA A 174 -3.66 -27.63 2.56
CA ALA A 174 -3.74 -26.45 3.41
C ALA A 174 -2.67 -26.48 4.52
N SER A 175 -2.34 -27.66 5.06
CA SER A 175 -1.20 -27.84 5.96
C SER A 175 0.11 -27.42 5.30
N ALA A 176 0.34 -27.78 4.03
CA ALA A 176 1.53 -27.35 3.29
C ALA A 176 1.58 -25.83 3.09
N ILE A 177 0.46 -25.20 2.72
CA ILE A 177 0.39 -23.73 2.61
C ILE A 177 0.69 -23.07 3.96
N ILE A 178 0.13 -23.58 5.05
CA ILE A 178 0.36 -23.02 6.39
C ILE A 178 1.82 -23.20 6.83
N MET A 179 2.39 -24.40 6.67
CA MET A 179 3.81 -24.63 6.97
C MET A 179 4.71 -23.68 6.16
N TYR A 180 4.34 -23.39 4.91
CA TYR A 180 5.07 -22.45 4.07
C TYR A 180 4.98 -21.04 4.64
N MET A 181 3.77 -20.59 5.01
CA MET A 181 3.56 -19.28 5.64
C MET A 181 4.34 -19.14 6.95
N VAL A 182 4.31 -20.15 7.82
CA VAL A 182 5.08 -20.19 9.08
C VAL A 182 6.57 -20.08 8.80
N SER A 183 7.09 -20.86 7.84
CA SER A 183 8.50 -20.82 7.44
C SER A 183 8.93 -19.43 6.95
N ALA A 184 8.12 -18.82 6.07
CA ALA A 184 8.39 -17.49 5.52
C ALA A 184 8.39 -16.41 6.61
N LEU A 185 7.45 -16.46 7.55
CA LEU A 185 7.35 -15.50 8.66
C LEU A 185 8.53 -15.62 9.64
N TYR A 186 8.96 -16.85 9.97
CA TYR A 186 10.15 -17.05 10.79
C TYR A 186 11.42 -16.50 10.11
N ILE A 187 11.58 -16.76 8.81
CA ILE A 187 12.69 -16.21 8.02
C ILE A 187 12.66 -14.68 8.00
N GLU A 188 11.48 -14.08 7.89
CA GLU A 188 11.35 -12.61 7.91
C GLU A 188 11.67 -12.02 9.29
N LEU A 189 11.45 -12.77 10.37
CA LEU A 189 11.91 -12.41 11.72
C LEU A 189 13.41 -12.70 11.96
N GLY A 190 14.08 -13.37 11.01
CA GLY A 190 15.47 -13.83 11.18
C GLY A 190 15.62 -15.08 12.07
N ASP A 191 14.52 -15.77 12.38
CA ASP A 191 14.52 -17.01 13.17
C ASP A 191 14.64 -18.24 12.27
N TYR A 192 15.83 -18.42 11.71
CA TYR A 192 16.13 -19.51 10.79
C TYR A 192 16.06 -20.90 11.47
N GLU A 193 16.39 -20.97 12.76
CA GLU A 193 16.32 -22.22 13.52
C GLU A 193 14.86 -22.69 13.65
N ALA A 194 13.94 -21.79 14.02
CA ALA A 194 12.52 -22.13 14.15
C ALA A 194 11.84 -22.41 12.79
N ALA A 195 12.31 -21.81 11.69
CA ALA A 195 11.83 -22.11 10.34
C ALA A 195 12.16 -23.54 9.87
N THR A 196 13.31 -24.08 10.31
CA THR A 196 13.88 -25.35 9.83
C THR A 196 12.92 -26.56 9.88
N PRO A 197 12.24 -26.88 10.99
CA PRO A 197 11.34 -28.04 11.03
C PRO A 197 10.20 -27.96 10.01
N TYR A 198 9.65 -26.77 9.78
CA TYR A 198 8.56 -26.55 8.82
C TYR A 198 9.05 -26.72 7.37
N VAL A 199 10.21 -26.15 7.04
CA VAL A 199 10.83 -26.29 5.71
C VAL A 199 11.21 -27.74 5.41
N ASN A 200 11.77 -28.47 6.39
CA ASN A 200 12.14 -29.88 6.21
C ASN A 200 10.91 -30.77 5.99
N LYS A 201 9.86 -30.56 6.81
CA LYS A 201 8.60 -31.30 6.67
C LYS A 201 7.92 -31.01 5.33
N LEU A 202 7.96 -29.77 4.85
CA LEU A 202 7.49 -29.41 3.52
C LEU A 202 8.25 -30.15 2.42
N ASN A 203 9.59 -30.10 2.45
CA ASN A 203 10.44 -30.75 1.47
C ASN A 203 10.21 -32.27 1.41
N GLY A 204 9.98 -32.92 2.55
CA GLY A 204 9.66 -34.36 2.61
C GLY A 204 8.31 -34.73 1.99
N ASN A 205 7.37 -33.79 1.86
CA ASN A 205 6.02 -34.03 1.34
C ASN A 205 5.85 -33.63 -0.15
N MET A 206 6.95 -33.31 -0.84
CA MET A 206 6.94 -32.69 -2.18
C MET A 206 6.59 -33.62 -3.35
N GLU A 207 6.30 -34.89 -3.09
CA GLU A 207 5.87 -35.85 -4.12
C GLU A 207 4.42 -35.61 -4.61
N ASN A 208 3.67 -34.74 -3.94
CA ASN A 208 2.29 -34.44 -4.29
C ASN A 208 2.21 -33.44 -5.46
N LYS A 209 1.63 -33.87 -6.61
CA LYS A 209 1.41 -33.03 -7.80
C LYS A 209 0.69 -31.70 -7.51
N ASN A 210 -0.12 -31.64 -6.44
CA ASN A 210 -0.86 -30.45 -6.03
C ASN A 210 -0.02 -29.35 -5.34
N LEU A 211 1.29 -29.57 -5.13
CA LEU A 211 2.22 -28.62 -4.49
C LEU A 211 3.20 -27.95 -5.46
N LYS A 212 3.01 -28.14 -6.78
CA LYS A 212 3.94 -27.63 -7.81
C LYS A 212 4.13 -26.11 -7.75
N GLU A 213 3.08 -25.34 -7.47
CA GLU A 213 3.14 -23.87 -7.32
C GLU A 213 3.93 -23.40 -6.08
N ILE A 214 3.99 -24.24 -5.03
CA ILE A 214 4.73 -23.96 -3.81
C ILE A 214 6.19 -24.37 -3.98
N LYS A 215 6.49 -25.31 -4.87
CA LYS A 215 7.82 -25.90 -5.08
C LYS A 215 8.91 -24.88 -5.39
N GLU A 216 8.73 -24.13 -6.47
CA GLU A 216 9.72 -23.13 -6.92
C GLU A 216 10.01 -22.08 -5.83
N LYS A 217 9.00 -21.79 -5.02
CA LYS A 217 9.10 -20.77 -3.97
C LYS A 217 9.64 -21.33 -2.65
N LEU A 218 9.40 -22.60 -2.37
CA LEU A 218 10.06 -23.33 -1.31
C LEU A 218 11.57 -23.49 -1.60
N GLU A 219 11.96 -23.63 -2.86
CA GLU A 219 13.37 -23.67 -3.26
C GLU A 219 14.09 -22.37 -2.88
N ASN A 220 13.52 -21.20 -3.18
CA ASN A 220 14.07 -19.90 -2.79
C ASN A 220 14.21 -19.75 -1.27
N ILE A 221 13.17 -20.13 -0.52
CA ILE A 221 13.20 -20.15 0.96
C ILE A 221 14.29 -21.08 1.47
N THR A 222 14.42 -22.27 0.88
CA THR A 222 15.41 -23.28 1.29
C THR A 222 16.83 -22.77 1.03
N ILE A 223 17.08 -22.11 -0.11
CA ILE A 223 18.37 -21.50 -0.45
C ILE A 223 18.73 -20.42 0.58
N LYS A 224 17.82 -19.48 0.83
CA LYS A 224 18.02 -18.41 1.82
C LYS A 224 18.29 -18.99 3.21
N LEU A 225 17.45 -19.93 3.66
CA LEU A 225 17.59 -20.59 4.96
C LEU A 225 18.97 -21.26 5.13
N ARG A 226 19.40 -22.05 4.14
CA ARG A 226 20.69 -22.76 4.20
C ARG A 226 21.88 -21.80 4.22
N LYS A 227 21.82 -20.72 3.45
CA LYS A 227 22.86 -19.69 3.41
C LYS A 227 23.05 -19.05 4.79
N GLU A 228 21.95 -18.58 5.37
CA GLU A 228 21.97 -17.86 6.66
C GLU A 228 22.38 -18.77 7.83
N LEU A 229 21.89 -20.02 7.85
CA LEU A 229 22.33 -21.00 8.85
C LEU A 229 23.83 -21.30 8.77
N LYS A 230 24.41 -21.35 7.56
CA LYS A 230 25.85 -21.56 7.37
C LYS A 230 26.65 -20.39 7.94
N GLU A 231 26.24 -19.16 7.66
CA GLU A 231 26.88 -17.94 8.20
C GLU A 231 26.80 -17.90 9.72
N ILE A 232 25.65 -18.26 10.30
CA ILE A 232 25.46 -18.41 11.75
C ILE A 232 26.43 -19.44 12.33
N GLN A 233 26.53 -20.63 11.73
CA GLN A 233 27.43 -21.68 12.19
C GLN A 233 28.90 -21.27 12.10
N GLU A 234 29.29 -20.56 11.05
CA GLU A 234 30.65 -20.03 10.88
C GLU A 234 31.00 -18.95 11.90
N ALA A 235 30.05 -18.04 12.20
CA ALA A 235 30.21 -17.06 13.26
C ALA A 235 30.31 -17.73 14.63
N GLU A 236 29.45 -18.72 14.91
CA GLU A 236 29.49 -19.48 16.14
C GLU A 236 30.82 -20.22 16.32
N LYS A 237 31.39 -20.83 15.26
CA LYS A 237 32.69 -21.54 15.36
C LYS A 237 33.82 -20.68 15.95
N LYS A 238 33.76 -19.36 15.79
CA LYS A 238 34.73 -18.39 16.32
C LYS A 238 34.50 -18.00 17.79
N LEU A 239 33.39 -18.45 18.39
CA LEU A 239 32.98 -18.14 19.75
C LEU A 239 33.22 -19.32 20.70
N SER A 240 33.50 -19.03 21.97
CA SER A 240 33.56 -20.05 23.02
C SER A 240 32.19 -20.70 23.25
N LYS A 241 32.16 -21.88 23.89
CA LYS A 241 30.92 -22.61 24.17
C LYS A 241 29.89 -21.78 24.97
N VAL A 242 30.36 -20.95 25.90
CA VAL A 242 29.53 -20.06 26.73
C VAL A 242 29.00 -18.88 25.91
N GLU A 243 29.82 -18.31 25.03
CA GLU A 243 29.41 -17.21 24.15
C GLU A 243 28.40 -17.68 23.10
N LYS A 244 28.56 -18.89 22.54
CA LYS A 244 27.56 -19.51 21.65
C LYS A 244 26.20 -19.61 22.32
N LEU A 245 26.15 -20.14 23.56
CA LEU A 245 24.91 -20.27 24.31
C LEU A 245 24.29 -18.91 24.62
N ARG A 246 25.09 -17.90 24.99
CA ARG A 246 24.62 -16.53 25.20
C ARG A 246 24.07 -15.89 23.93
N GLU A 247 24.73 -16.05 22.79
CA GLU A 247 24.27 -15.51 21.51
C GLU A 247 22.98 -16.20 21.03
N ARG A 248 22.87 -17.53 21.20
CA ARG A 248 21.61 -18.25 20.94
C ARG A 248 20.49 -17.80 21.86
N GLU A 249 20.75 -17.65 23.16
CA GLU A 249 19.75 -17.12 24.09
C GLU A 249 19.38 -15.67 23.79
N LYS A 250 20.33 -14.82 23.37
CA LYS A 250 20.03 -13.43 22.96
C LYS A 250 19.14 -13.40 21.72
N ARG A 251 19.43 -14.22 20.71
CA ARG A 251 18.60 -14.33 19.50
C ARG A 251 17.20 -14.83 19.85
N LYS A 252 17.11 -15.91 20.63
CA LYS A 252 15.85 -16.41 21.17
C LYS A 252 15.10 -15.35 21.97
N LYS A 253 15.73 -14.69 22.95
CA LYS A 253 15.12 -13.62 23.77
C LYS A 253 14.69 -12.39 22.94
N ALA A 254 15.44 -11.98 21.93
CA ALA A 254 15.07 -10.88 21.04
C ALA A 254 13.76 -11.19 20.26
N ILE A 255 13.47 -12.47 20.05
CA ILE A 255 12.27 -12.96 19.37
C ILE A 255 11.16 -13.28 20.41
N GLU A 256 11.51 -13.90 21.53
CA GLU A 256 10.66 -14.49 22.58
C GLU A 256 10.07 -13.44 23.56
N ILE A 257 10.73 -12.30 23.79
CA ILE A 257 10.30 -11.27 24.80
C ILE A 257 9.02 -10.48 24.40
N GLU A 258 8.41 -10.71 23.23
CA GLU A 258 7.12 -10.09 22.87
C GLU A 258 5.97 -11.07 22.57
N ILE A 259 6.25 -12.35 22.36
CA ILE A 259 5.26 -13.34 21.89
C ILE A 259 4.33 -13.79 23.03
N THR A 260 4.83 -13.87 24.26
CA THR A 260 4.09 -14.43 25.41
C THR A 260 3.18 -13.42 26.13
N LYS A 261 3.25 -12.13 25.80
CA LYS A 261 2.52 -11.04 26.49
C LYS A 261 1.53 -10.29 25.62
N VAL A 262 1.39 -10.63 24.35
CA VAL A 262 0.40 -10.01 23.46
C VAL A 262 -0.82 -10.93 23.44
N PRO A 263 -1.86 -10.71 24.26
CA PRO A 263 -3.13 -11.38 24.00
C PRO A 263 -3.54 -11.03 22.57
N PHE A 264 -4.12 -12.00 21.84
CA PHE A 264 -4.75 -11.85 20.52
C PHE A 264 -5.59 -10.57 20.41
N GLY A 265 -4.90 -9.47 20.16
CA GLY A 265 -5.31 -8.18 20.69
C GLY A 265 -4.51 -7.14 19.97
N ILE A 266 -5.21 -6.48 19.08
CA ILE A 266 -4.77 -5.20 18.56
C ILE A 266 -4.77 -4.27 19.77
N ASP A 267 -3.61 -3.73 20.16
CA ASP A 267 -3.60 -2.66 21.15
C ASP A 267 -4.24 -1.43 20.49
N LEU A 268 -5.56 -1.35 20.66
CA LEU A 268 -6.40 -0.32 20.08
C LEU A 268 -6.01 1.06 20.59
N LYS A 269 -5.50 1.12 21.83
CA LYS A 269 -5.02 2.34 22.43
C LYS A 269 -3.72 2.76 21.77
N GLU A 270 -2.79 1.84 21.53
CA GLU A 270 -1.55 2.11 20.78
C GLU A 270 -1.81 2.54 19.33
N ILE A 271 -2.68 1.83 18.58
CA ILE A 271 -3.02 2.20 17.19
C ILE A 271 -3.72 3.55 17.16
N ASN A 272 -4.71 3.76 18.03
CA ASN A 272 -5.43 5.02 18.07
C ASN A 272 -4.51 6.15 18.56
N GLU A 273 -3.64 5.93 19.55
CA GLU A 273 -2.63 6.90 19.97
C GLU A 273 -1.63 7.21 18.86
N ARG A 274 -1.23 6.24 18.02
CA ARG A 274 -0.37 6.47 16.85
C ARG A 274 -1.10 7.21 15.74
N LEU A 275 -2.30 6.79 15.35
CA LEU A 275 -3.15 7.51 14.39
C LEU A 275 -3.47 8.93 14.87
N LEU A 276 -3.66 9.11 16.18
CA LEU A 276 -3.86 10.41 16.81
C LEU A 276 -2.56 11.19 16.97
N LYS A 277 -1.39 10.57 17.19
CA LYS A 277 -0.05 11.19 17.21
C LYS A 277 0.39 11.59 15.82
N GLU A 278 0.07 10.81 14.79
CA GLU A 278 0.27 11.14 13.39
C GLU A 278 -0.70 12.22 12.95
N ARG A 279 -1.95 12.20 13.42
CA ARG A 279 -2.86 13.34 13.23
C ARG A 279 -2.47 14.56 14.02
N LYS A 280 -1.95 14.41 15.24
CA LYS A 280 -1.41 15.49 16.05
C LYS A 280 -0.15 16.02 15.40
N SER A 281 0.77 15.19 14.91
CA SER A 281 1.93 15.64 14.14
C SER A 281 1.51 16.26 12.81
N LEU A 282 0.48 15.76 12.11
CA LEU A 282 -0.16 16.40 10.95
C LEU A 282 -0.91 17.69 11.32
N ASN A 283 -1.44 17.81 12.54
CA ASN A 283 -2.19 18.98 13.03
C ASN A 283 -1.28 20.00 13.73
N GLU A 284 -0.11 19.60 14.22
CA GLU A 284 1.01 20.37 14.79
C GLU A 284 1.91 20.84 13.64
N LEU A 285 2.08 20.04 12.57
CA LEU A 285 2.54 20.50 11.25
C LEU A 285 1.57 21.50 10.62
N LYS A 286 0.26 21.40 10.92
CA LYS A 286 -0.71 22.47 10.62
C LYS A 286 -0.73 23.59 11.67
N GLY A 287 -0.14 23.35 12.84
CA GLY A 287 -0.27 24.14 14.05
C GLY A 287 0.86 25.15 14.27
N GLU A 288 2.09 24.86 13.83
CA GLU A 288 3.19 25.84 13.82
C GLU A 288 3.98 25.81 12.50
N LYS A 289 3.27 26.14 11.43
CA LYS A 289 3.45 27.42 10.73
C LYS A 289 2.24 27.52 9.81
N ILE A 290 1.29 28.41 10.13
CA ILE A 290 0.64 29.13 9.04
C ILE A 290 1.78 29.94 8.39
N GLN A 291 2.58 29.29 7.54
CA GLN A 291 3.00 29.98 6.34
C GLN A 291 1.68 30.44 5.76
N LYS A 292 1.46 31.77 5.72
CA LYS A 292 0.39 32.39 4.92
C LYS A 292 0.17 31.46 3.74
N LYS A 293 -1.03 30.84 3.64
CA LYS A 293 -1.37 30.02 2.48
C LYS A 293 -0.91 30.85 1.31
N ASP A 294 0.11 30.39 0.59
CA ASP A 294 0.64 31.17 -0.50
C ASP A 294 -0.50 31.26 -1.50
N LEU A 295 -1.18 32.40 -1.50
CA LEU A 295 -2.39 32.62 -2.30
C LEU A 295 -2.05 32.68 -3.79
N ARG A 296 -0.75 32.66 -4.11
CA ARG A 296 -0.24 32.57 -5.47
C ARG A 296 -0.65 31.21 -6.08
N PRO A 297 -1.21 31.21 -7.30
CA PRO A 297 -1.67 29.97 -7.93
C PRO A 297 -0.56 28.93 -8.04
N THR A 298 -0.95 27.67 -7.88
CA THR A 298 -0.01 26.54 -7.85
C THR A 298 0.35 26.04 -9.25
N ILE A 299 1.65 25.82 -9.50
CA ILE A 299 2.18 25.41 -10.81
C ILE A 299 2.99 24.10 -10.70
N LEU A 300 2.79 23.21 -11.67
CA LEU A 300 3.69 22.11 -12.02
C LEU A 300 4.40 22.43 -13.34
N ILE A 301 5.73 22.32 -13.37
CA ILE A 301 6.54 22.51 -14.58
C ILE A 301 7.00 21.14 -15.08
N VAL A 302 6.80 20.85 -16.36
CA VAL A 302 7.17 19.57 -16.98
C VAL A 302 8.01 19.85 -18.23
N ASP A 303 9.29 19.51 -18.17
CA ASP A 303 10.24 19.65 -19.27
C ASP A 303 11.44 18.74 -19.03
N ASP A 304 11.94 18.05 -20.05
CA ASP A 304 13.10 17.17 -19.94
C ASP A 304 14.40 17.96 -19.79
N VAL A 305 14.44 19.19 -20.33
CA VAL A 305 15.62 20.04 -20.27
C VAL A 305 15.65 20.84 -18.96
N ARG A 306 16.63 20.54 -18.10
CA ARG A 306 16.83 21.22 -16.80
C ARG A 306 16.89 22.75 -16.91
N ILE A 307 17.59 23.29 -17.91
CA ILE A 307 17.74 24.74 -18.09
C ILE A 307 16.39 25.44 -18.32
N GLU A 308 15.47 24.81 -19.06
CA GLU A 308 14.14 25.33 -19.35
C GLU A 308 13.30 25.39 -18.06
N ARG A 309 13.38 24.35 -17.22
CA ARG A 309 12.72 24.36 -15.91
C ARG A 309 13.28 25.47 -15.00
N GLU A 310 14.60 25.70 -14.99
CA GLU A 310 15.20 26.78 -14.21
C GLU A 310 14.77 28.18 -14.69
N ILE A 311 14.67 28.39 -16.00
CA ILE A 311 14.19 29.65 -16.60
C ILE A 311 12.73 29.89 -16.18
N LEU A 312 11.86 28.89 -16.35
CA LEU A 312 10.45 28.96 -15.95
C LEU A 312 10.33 29.24 -14.45
N LYS A 313 11.14 28.59 -13.61
CA LYS A 313 11.16 28.86 -12.17
C LYS A 313 11.51 30.31 -11.87
N LYS A 314 12.56 30.85 -12.49
CA LYS A 314 12.97 32.25 -12.29
C LYS A 314 11.86 33.24 -12.65
N ILE A 315 11.17 33.01 -13.76
CA ILE A 315 10.05 33.87 -14.21
C ILE A 315 8.84 33.77 -13.26
N LEU A 316 8.48 32.55 -12.85
CA LEU A 316 7.21 32.29 -12.14
C LEU A 316 7.29 32.51 -10.63
N LYS A 317 8.47 32.36 -10.01
CA LYS A 317 8.65 32.38 -8.55
C LYS A 317 8.18 33.65 -7.86
N LYS A 318 8.01 34.78 -8.58
CA LYS A 318 7.45 36.02 -8.01
C LYS A 318 5.94 35.95 -7.79
N ASN A 319 5.19 35.42 -8.76
CA ASN A 319 3.72 35.50 -8.81
C ASN A 319 3.00 34.17 -8.62
N TYR A 320 3.74 33.06 -8.64
CA TYR A 320 3.19 31.70 -8.60
C TYR A 320 3.95 30.83 -7.61
N ASN A 321 3.25 29.82 -7.09
CA ASN A 321 3.84 28.82 -6.20
C ASN A 321 4.15 27.55 -6.99
N ILE A 322 5.44 27.24 -7.16
CA ILE A 322 5.89 26.09 -7.94
C ILE A 322 5.95 24.89 -7.00
N ILE A 323 4.98 23.99 -7.13
CA ILE A 323 4.77 22.88 -6.19
C ILE A 323 5.31 21.55 -6.71
N GLY A 324 5.84 21.52 -7.94
CA GLY A 324 6.51 20.36 -8.49
C GLY A 324 7.18 20.65 -9.83
N GLU A 325 8.13 19.78 -10.16
CA GLU A 325 8.79 19.69 -11.47
C GLU A 325 8.70 18.24 -11.95
N ALA A 326 8.69 17.98 -13.25
CA ALA A 326 8.85 16.64 -13.80
C ALA A 326 9.72 16.69 -15.07
N GLU A 327 10.50 15.63 -15.29
CA GLU A 327 11.43 15.53 -16.42
C GLU A 327 10.88 14.65 -17.55
N ASP A 328 9.85 13.86 -17.27
CA ASP A 328 9.23 12.98 -18.24
C ASP A 328 7.71 12.90 -18.04
N GLY A 329 7.01 12.36 -19.04
CA GLY A 329 5.56 12.33 -19.00
C GLY A 329 4.96 11.34 -17.99
N TYR A 330 5.71 10.33 -17.54
CA TYR A 330 5.26 9.40 -16.50
C TYR A 330 5.27 10.11 -15.13
N GLU A 331 6.39 10.74 -14.80
CA GLU A 331 6.57 11.53 -13.59
C GLU A 331 5.58 12.70 -13.55
N ALA A 332 5.32 13.35 -14.69
CA ALA A 332 4.34 14.43 -14.80
C ALA A 332 2.94 13.99 -14.37
N ILE A 333 2.46 12.83 -14.86
CA ILE A 333 1.14 12.30 -14.51
C ILE A 333 1.09 11.88 -13.03
N GLN A 334 2.13 11.22 -12.52
CA GLN A 334 2.21 10.84 -11.11
C GLN A 334 2.18 12.06 -10.18
N LYS A 335 3.03 13.06 -10.45
CA LYS A 335 3.10 14.30 -9.67
C LYS A 335 1.79 15.07 -9.75
N PHE A 336 1.21 15.21 -10.94
CA PHE A 336 -0.09 15.85 -11.13
C PHE A 336 -1.18 15.25 -10.23
N LYS A 337 -1.29 13.92 -10.18
CA LYS A 337 -2.26 13.21 -9.32
C LYS A 337 -2.03 13.47 -7.83
N LYS A 338 -0.77 13.55 -7.42
CA LYS A 338 -0.36 13.72 -6.02
C LYS A 338 -0.57 15.16 -5.52
N ILE A 339 -0.11 16.15 -6.29
CA ILE A 339 -0.01 17.55 -5.84
C ILE A 339 -1.13 18.45 -6.35
N LYS A 340 -1.92 18.00 -7.33
CA LYS A 340 -3.12 18.67 -7.86
C LYS A 340 -2.93 20.17 -8.17
N PRO A 341 -1.98 20.53 -9.05
CA PRO A 341 -1.71 21.92 -9.39
C PRO A 341 -2.88 22.57 -10.14
N GLU A 342 -3.04 23.88 -9.95
CA GLU A 342 -4.01 24.69 -10.69
C GLU A 342 -3.57 24.90 -12.15
N ILE A 343 -2.26 25.01 -12.37
CA ILE A 343 -1.64 25.27 -13.68
C ILE A 343 -0.52 24.26 -13.94
N VAL A 344 -0.43 23.80 -15.19
CA VAL A 344 0.66 22.95 -15.68
C VAL A 344 1.31 23.61 -16.89
N ILE A 345 2.63 23.77 -16.86
CA ILE A 345 3.42 24.12 -18.05
C ILE A 345 4.07 22.84 -18.54
N LEU A 346 3.74 22.44 -19.78
CA LEU A 346 4.01 21.09 -20.28
C LEU A 346 4.76 21.12 -21.61
N GLY A 347 5.99 20.60 -21.60
CA GLY A 347 6.77 20.32 -22.81
C GLY A 347 6.07 19.32 -23.72
N VAL A 348 6.03 19.59 -25.03
CA VAL A 348 5.50 18.64 -26.03
C VAL A 348 6.48 17.48 -26.22
N GLU A 349 7.73 17.82 -26.49
CA GLU A 349 8.83 16.87 -26.66
C GLU A 349 9.42 16.50 -25.30
N ILE A 350 8.79 15.53 -24.62
CA ILE A 350 9.29 14.96 -23.37
C ILE A 350 9.35 13.42 -23.47
N PRO A 351 10.31 12.76 -22.81
CA PRO A 351 10.53 11.32 -22.92
C PRO A 351 9.44 10.50 -22.20
N LYS A 352 9.45 9.18 -22.45
CA LYS A 352 8.50 8.17 -21.96
C LYS A 352 7.06 8.36 -22.46
N ILE A 353 6.41 9.46 -22.11
CA ILE A 353 5.05 9.80 -22.55
C ILE A 353 5.07 11.20 -23.15
N ASN A 354 4.75 11.31 -24.44
CA ASN A 354 4.67 12.58 -25.15
C ASN A 354 3.71 13.58 -24.46
N GLY A 355 4.06 14.87 -24.45
CA GLY A 355 3.31 15.92 -23.77
C GLY A 355 1.85 16.05 -24.19
N ILE A 356 1.50 15.77 -25.46
CA ILE A 356 0.10 15.79 -25.93
C ILE A 356 -0.71 14.66 -25.27
N LYS A 357 -0.09 13.50 -25.02
CA LYS A 357 -0.72 12.41 -24.27
C LYS A 357 -0.88 12.78 -22.79
N VAL A 358 0.14 13.40 -22.19
CA VAL A 358 0.07 13.91 -20.80
C VAL A 358 -1.05 14.95 -20.65
N LEU A 359 -1.20 15.88 -21.60
CA LEU A 359 -2.30 16.84 -21.65
C LEU A 359 -3.67 16.15 -21.60
N LYS A 360 -3.87 15.14 -22.47
CA LYS A 360 -5.12 14.37 -22.50
C LYS A 360 -5.40 13.70 -21.15
N GLU A 361 -4.38 13.11 -20.51
CA GLU A 361 -4.54 12.47 -19.20
C GLU A 361 -4.84 13.48 -18.09
N ILE A 362 -4.16 14.62 -18.07
CA ILE A 362 -4.45 15.72 -17.13
C ILE A 362 -5.90 16.18 -17.27
N LYS A 363 -6.39 16.37 -18.50
CA LYS A 363 -7.76 16.83 -18.76
C LYS A 363 -8.82 15.78 -18.42
N LYS A 364 -8.51 14.49 -18.55
CA LYS A 364 -9.35 13.40 -18.03
C LYS A 364 -9.43 13.39 -16.51
N ILE A 365 -8.33 13.70 -15.81
CA ILE A 365 -8.27 13.72 -14.34
C ILE A 365 -8.96 14.97 -13.77
N ASN A 366 -8.68 16.14 -14.35
CA ASN A 366 -9.27 17.40 -13.94
C ASN A 366 -9.41 18.37 -15.11
N ILE A 367 -10.64 18.54 -15.59
CA ILE A 367 -10.95 19.43 -16.71
C ILE A 367 -10.63 20.91 -16.40
N LYS A 368 -10.66 21.31 -15.12
CA LYS A 368 -10.45 22.70 -14.68
C LYS A 368 -8.98 23.13 -14.63
N THR A 369 -8.04 22.19 -14.62
CA THR A 369 -6.61 22.53 -14.61
C THR A 369 -6.23 23.26 -15.89
N LYS A 370 -5.55 24.40 -15.75
CA LYS A 370 -5.02 25.17 -16.87
C LYS A 370 -3.73 24.52 -17.36
N VAL A 371 -3.65 24.16 -18.63
CA VAL A 371 -2.45 23.53 -19.21
C VAL A 371 -1.93 24.41 -20.33
N ILE A 372 -0.69 24.87 -20.21
CA ILE A 372 0.00 25.64 -21.24
C ILE A 372 1.07 24.74 -21.84
N MET A 373 1.00 24.50 -23.14
CA MET A 373 2.00 23.70 -23.84
C MET A 373 3.22 24.56 -24.16
N SER A 374 4.40 23.96 -24.14
CA SER A 374 5.66 24.58 -24.55
C SER A 374 6.43 23.67 -25.50
N SER A 375 7.02 24.22 -26.56
CA SER A 375 7.77 23.43 -27.54
C SER A 375 8.69 24.30 -28.39
N GLY A 376 9.77 23.73 -28.94
CA GLY A 376 10.55 24.37 -30.02
C GLY A 376 9.85 24.31 -31.39
N ASN A 377 8.78 23.52 -31.52
CA ASN A 377 8.10 23.26 -32.78
C ASN A 377 6.98 24.28 -33.05
N LYS A 378 7.12 25.01 -34.16
CA LYS A 378 6.18 26.05 -34.63
C LYS A 378 5.13 25.53 -35.63
N LYS A 379 5.11 24.23 -35.95
CA LYS A 379 4.20 23.69 -36.97
C LYS A 379 2.73 23.90 -36.55
N PRO A 380 1.90 24.59 -37.36
CA PRO A 380 0.50 24.89 -37.01
C PRO A 380 -0.32 23.65 -36.61
N LYS A 381 -0.05 22.49 -37.24
CA LYS A 381 -0.74 21.23 -36.95
C LYS A 381 -0.60 20.80 -35.48
N ILE A 382 0.59 20.94 -34.90
CA ILE A 382 0.86 20.53 -33.51
C ILE A 382 0.22 21.52 -32.53
N VAL A 383 0.28 22.81 -32.83
CA VAL A 383 -0.38 23.86 -32.05
C VAL A 383 -1.89 23.60 -31.99
N LEU A 384 -2.52 23.37 -33.15
CA LEU A 384 -3.95 23.08 -33.25
C LEU A 384 -4.32 21.79 -32.52
N GLU A 385 -3.48 20.75 -32.61
CA GLU A 385 -3.70 19.50 -31.89
C GLU A 385 -3.71 19.73 -30.37
N CYS A 386 -2.76 20.50 -29.84
CA CYS A 386 -2.71 20.82 -28.41
C CYS A 386 -3.98 21.56 -27.96
N LEU A 387 -4.38 22.61 -28.68
CA LEU A 387 -5.55 23.42 -28.35
C LEU A 387 -6.84 22.58 -28.40
N LYS A 388 -7.01 21.73 -29.43
CA LYS A 388 -8.16 20.81 -29.54
C LYS A 388 -8.26 19.83 -28.37
N ASN A 389 -7.14 19.47 -27.77
CA ASN A 389 -7.09 18.57 -26.60
C ASN A 389 -7.20 19.31 -25.25
N GLY A 390 -7.60 20.59 -25.27
CA GLY A 390 -7.90 21.36 -24.08
C GLY A 390 -6.72 22.15 -23.50
N ALA A 391 -5.59 22.25 -24.22
CA ALA A 391 -4.56 23.21 -23.84
C ALA A 391 -5.14 24.62 -23.88
N LEU A 392 -4.81 25.40 -22.85
CA LEU A 392 -5.22 26.79 -22.74
C LEU A 392 -4.46 27.67 -23.73
N ASN A 393 -3.17 27.40 -23.90
CA ASN A 393 -2.33 28.10 -24.87
C ASN A 393 -1.10 27.25 -25.24
N TYR A 394 -0.35 27.74 -26.23
CA TYR A 394 0.88 27.14 -26.73
C TYR A 394 2.00 28.19 -26.82
N LEU A 395 3.13 27.93 -26.16
CA LEU A 395 4.29 28.78 -26.14
C LEU A 395 5.44 28.16 -26.95
N ILE A 396 6.14 29.01 -27.68
CA ILE A 396 7.31 28.61 -28.45
C ILE A 396 8.55 28.88 -27.63
N LYS A 397 9.42 27.89 -27.50
CA LYS A 397 10.75 28.03 -26.90
C LYS A 397 11.69 28.81 -27.84
N PRO A 398 12.55 29.70 -27.33
CA PRO A 398 12.69 30.07 -25.92
C PRO A 398 11.51 30.92 -25.43
N ILE A 399 11.04 30.64 -24.21
CA ILE A 399 9.84 31.28 -23.65
C ILE A 399 10.14 32.71 -23.23
N ASN A 400 9.45 33.67 -23.84
CA ASN A 400 9.51 35.07 -23.42
C ASN A 400 8.70 35.30 -22.14
N GLU A 401 9.30 35.93 -21.13
CA GLU A 401 8.69 36.22 -19.83
C GLU A 401 7.36 36.99 -19.94
N ASN A 402 7.33 38.07 -20.73
CA ASN A 402 6.12 38.88 -20.90
C ASN A 402 4.98 38.05 -21.50
N LYS A 403 5.27 37.23 -22.51
CA LYS A 403 4.28 36.36 -23.17
C LYS A 403 3.75 35.27 -22.25
N LEU A 404 4.60 34.68 -21.41
CA LEU A 404 4.19 33.70 -20.41
C LEU A 404 3.27 34.32 -19.36
N LEU A 405 3.66 35.47 -18.79
CA LEU A 405 2.87 36.17 -17.77
C LEU A 405 1.54 36.69 -18.33
N GLU A 406 1.52 37.18 -19.57
CA GLU A 406 0.28 37.60 -20.25
C GLU A 406 -0.66 36.41 -20.45
N THR A 407 -0.14 35.27 -20.90
CA THR A 407 -0.92 34.04 -21.06
C THR A 407 -1.58 33.65 -19.75
N LEU A 408 -0.82 33.65 -18.66
CA LEU A 408 -1.32 33.26 -17.34
C LEU A 408 -2.32 34.27 -16.74
N LYS A 409 -2.23 35.57 -17.09
CA LYS A 409 -3.18 36.61 -16.65
C LYS A 409 -4.54 36.54 -17.36
N LYS A 410 -4.58 36.13 -18.63
CA LYS A 410 -5.82 36.01 -19.43
C LYS A 410 -6.63 34.73 -19.13
N SER A 411 -6.19 33.95 -18.13
CA SER A 411 -6.62 32.58 -17.85
C SER A 411 -7.65 32.50 -16.75
#